data_AF-A0A1I7XFT4-F1
#
_entry.id   AF-A0A1I7XFT4-F1
#
_cell.length_a   1.000
_cell.length_b   1.000
_cell.length_c   1.000
_cell.angle_alpha   90.00
_cell.angle_beta   90.00
_cell.angle_gamma   90.00
#
_symmetry.space_group_name_H-M   'P 1'
#
loop_
_entity.id
_entity.type
_entity.pdbx_description
1 polymer ?
#
loop_
_entity_poly.entity_id
_entity_poly.type
_entity_poly.pdbx_seq_one_letter_code
_entity_poly.pdbx_strand_id
1 'polypeptide(L)'
;MFYKVAHVPLTESPYEVFSCMSWNENIDLTITYTFNKYSTKEQFQIKPYEQAQGKWNTTIQVASINVAYPPIMDSTFASSSDSTIIIPDTNGIPVECSTLREAIGNFSRCPTKELCSCLSNGNNINCKCPEMQLEKQHNQLMSVLPITTPELTLIRSGTDILAKINTYELTVVSVQYIFHHYPDVTNAWKDQKQKPRANQKSLPSSNCIAAQGLSH
;
A
#
# COMPACT_ATOMS: atom_id res chain seq x y z
N MET A 1 -31.58 -5.12 -40.08
CA MET A 1 -30.21 -4.56 -40.10
C MET A 1 -29.45 -5.19 -38.94
N PHE A 2 -28.25 -5.71 -39.19
CA PHE A 2 -27.40 -6.34 -38.16
C PHE A 2 -26.15 -5.51 -37.98
N TYR A 3 -25.75 -5.28 -36.73
CA TYR A 3 -24.53 -4.55 -36.40
C TYR A 3 -23.82 -5.22 -35.23
N LYS A 4 -22.51 -5.07 -35.18
CA LYS A 4 -21.65 -5.55 -34.09
C LYS A 4 -20.95 -4.35 -33.47
N VAL A 5 -21.05 -4.25 -32.16
CA VAL A 5 -20.41 -3.20 -31.36
C VAL A 5 -19.30 -3.87 -30.56
N ALA A 6 -18.16 -3.20 -30.45
CA ALA A 6 -17.04 -3.65 -29.65
C ALA A 6 -16.38 -2.46 -28.98
N HIS A 7 -15.85 -2.67 -27.78
CA HIS A 7 -14.97 -1.72 -27.13
C HIS A 7 -13.61 -1.72 -27.82
N VAL A 8 -12.99 -0.54 -27.88
CA VAL A 8 -11.63 -0.35 -28.42
C VAL A 8 -10.82 0.37 -27.34
N PRO A 9 -9.62 -0.11 -26.99
CA PRO A 9 -8.79 0.54 -25.98
C PRO A 9 -8.37 1.93 -26.49
N LEU A 10 -8.46 2.93 -25.62
CA LEU A 10 -8.02 4.30 -25.92
C LEU A 10 -6.52 4.48 -25.67
N THR A 11 -5.96 3.69 -24.76
CA THR A 11 -4.54 3.73 -24.36
C THR A 11 -3.83 2.42 -24.73
N GLU A 12 -2.53 2.51 -24.98
CA GLU A 12 -1.68 1.33 -25.23
C GLU A 12 -1.33 0.57 -23.94
N SER A 13 -1.36 1.26 -22.79
CA SER A 13 -1.05 0.70 -21.48
C SER A 13 -2.33 0.39 -20.71
N PRO A 14 -2.63 -0.88 -20.39
CA PRO A 14 -3.76 -1.23 -19.56
C PRO A 14 -3.47 -0.94 -18.09
N TYR A 15 -4.53 -0.73 -17.31
CA TYR A 15 -4.45 -0.61 -15.86
C TYR A 15 -4.59 -1.98 -15.20
N GLU A 16 -3.76 -2.23 -14.19
CA GLU A 16 -3.96 -3.29 -13.23
C GLU A 16 -4.86 -2.80 -12.10
N VAL A 17 -5.99 -3.47 -11.91
CA VAL A 17 -7.00 -3.08 -10.92
C VAL A 17 -6.89 -3.99 -9.71
N PHE A 18 -6.79 -3.41 -8.51
CA PHE A 18 -6.67 -4.17 -7.28
C PHE A 18 -7.21 -3.39 -6.08
N SER A 19 -7.55 -4.12 -5.01
CA SER A 19 -7.86 -3.55 -3.70
C SER A 19 -6.98 -4.19 -2.64
N CYS A 20 -6.70 -3.45 -1.58
CA CYS A 20 -5.90 -3.93 -0.46
C CYS A 20 -6.78 -4.74 0.49
N MET A 21 -6.64 -6.07 0.51
CA MET A 21 -7.38 -6.92 1.47
C MET A 21 -6.94 -6.69 2.92
N SER A 22 -5.68 -6.27 3.11
CA SER A 22 -5.10 -5.98 4.42
C SER A 22 -3.92 -5.03 4.26
N TRP A 23 -3.68 -4.22 5.29
CA TRP A 23 -2.52 -3.33 5.36
C TRP A 23 -1.48 -3.89 6.31
N ASN A 24 -0.22 -3.96 5.85
CA ASN A 24 0.89 -4.34 6.72
C ASN A 24 1.40 -3.12 7.48
N GLU A 25 1.22 -3.11 8.80
CA GLU A 25 1.67 -2.02 9.66
C GLU A 25 3.18 -2.08 9.92
N ASN A 26 3.82 -0.94 9.74
CA ASN A 26 5.21 -0.72 10.10
C ASN A 26 5.36 0.63 10.80
N ILE A 27 6.04 0.63 11.95
CA ILE A 27 6.18 1.79 12.82
C ILE A 27 7.63 2.25 12.76
N ASP A 28 7.87 3.45 12.23
CA ASP A 28 9.19 4.05 12.22
C ASP A 28 9.37 4.88 13.50
N LEU A 29 10.12 4.34 14.46
CA LEU A 29 10.42 4.99 15.74
C LEU A 29 11.80 5.63 15.72
N THR A 30 11.89 6.89 16.16
CA THR A 30 13.17 7.53 16.45
C THR A 30 13.30 7.77 17.94
N ILE A 31 14.22 7.07 18.60
CA ILE A 31 14.47 7.19 20.03
C ILE A 31 15.72 8.04 20.24
N THR A 32 15.56 9.08 21.06
CA THR A 32 16.68 9.94 21.48
C THR A 32 17.11 9.55 22.88
N TYR A 33 18.36 9.14 22.95
CA TYR A 33 19.04 8.72 24.16
C TYR A 33 19.90 9.86 24.68
N THR A 34 19.61 10.35 25.88
CA THR A 34 20.32 11.50 26.47
C THR A 34 21.03 11.09 27.76
N PHE A 35 22.36 11.22 27.78
CA PHE A 35 23.20 11.00 28.95
C PHE A 35 24.08 12.22 29.20
N ASN A 36 23.89 12.87 30.35
CA ASN A 36 24.54 14.14 30.69
C ASN A 36 24.37 15.19 29.58
N LYS A 37 25.46 15.52 28.86
CA LYS A 37 25.48 16.48 27.74
C LYS A 37 25.50 15.83 26.36
N TYR A 38 25.54 14.50 26.28
CA TYR A 38 25.60 13.77 25.01
C TYR A 38 24.24 13.19 24.67
N SER A 39 23.82 13.38 23.42
CA SER A 39 22.62 12.74 22.89
C SER A 39 22.99 11.88 21.68
N THR A 40 22.35 10.73 21.57
CA THR A 40 22.44 9.88 20.37
C THR A 40 21.03 9.51 19.95
N LYS A 41 20.79 9.48 18.63
CA LYS A 41 19.52 9.05 18.05
C LYS A 41 19.68 7.65 17.48
N GLU A 42 18.62 6.86 17.58
CA GLU A 42 18.53 5.55 16.97
C GLU A 42 17.15 5.41 16.33
N GLN A 43 17.14 4.84 15.13
CA GLN A 43 15.91 4.63 14.36
C GLN A 43 15.60 3.14 14.33
N PHE A 44 14.34 2.80 14.52
CA PHE A 44 13.83 1.43 14.51
C PHE A 44 12.64 1.36 13.55
N GLN A 45 12.55 0.25 12.83
CA GLN A 45 11.32 -0.17 12.17
C GLN A 45 10.80 -1.37 12.94
N ILE A 46 9.68 -1.19 13.63
CA ILE A 46 9.10 -2.20 14.52
C ILE A 46 7.67 -2.47 14.07
N LYS A 47 7.27 -3.74 14.06
CA LYS A 47 5.87 -4.09 13.89
C LYS A 47 5.11 -3.98 15.21
N PRO A 48 3.78 -3.78 15.16
CA PRO A 48 2.95 -3.84 16.36
C PRO A 48 3.23 -5.11 17.17
N TYR A 49 3.29 -4.97 18.50
CA TYR A 49 3.49 -6.06 19.46
C TYR A 49 4.87 -6.76 19.40
N GLU A 50 5.81 -6.26 18.60
CA GLU A 50 7.19 -6.74 18.58
C GLU A 50 8.11 -5.93 19.51
N GLN A 51 9.26 -6.52 19.83
CA GLN A 51 10.30 -5.93 20.65
C GLN A 51 11.56 -5.68 19.84
N ALA A 52 12.21 -4.54 20.06
CA ALA A 52 13.53 -4.23 19.55
C ALA A 52 14.52 -4.02 20.69
N GLN A 53 15.76 -4.44 20.47
CA GLN A 53 16.87 -4.16 21.37
C GLN A 53 17.54 -2.86 20.94
N GLY A 54 17.52 -1.86 21.83
CA GLY A 54 18.18 -0.59 21.64
C GLY A 54 19.49 -0.48 22.42
N LYS A 55 20.10 0.70 22.37
CA LYS A 55 21.35 0.99 23.10
C LYS A 55 21.22 0.82 24.62
N TRP A 56 22.34 0.49 25.25
CA TRP A 56 22.51 0.35 26.71
C TRP A 56 21.52 -0.60 27.38
N ASN A 57 21.30 -1.77 26.77
CA ASN A 57 20.39 -2.80 27.27
C ASN A 57 18.97 -2.28 27.49
N THR A 58 18.53 -1.36 26.62
CA THR A 58 17.15 -0.88 26.59
C THR A 58 16.35 -1.79 25.67
N THR A 59 15.34 -2.46 26.20
CA THR A 59 14.32 -3.14 25.40
C THR A 59 13.19 -2.17 25.12
N ILE A 60 12.83 -2.03 23.86
CA ILE A 60 11.73 -1.19 23.40
C ILE A 60 10.65 -2.11 22.87
N GLN A 61 9.42 -1.91 23.32
CA GLN A 61 8.27 -2.67 22.88
C GLN A 61 7.15 -1.72 22.47
N VAL A 62 6.56 -1.97 21.30
CA VAL A 62 5.27 -1.39 20.97
C VAL A 62 4.19 -2.24 21.64
N ALA A 63 3.63 -1.75 22.74
CA ALA A 63 2.68 -2.51 23.55
C ALA A 63 1.25 -2.46 22.95
N SER A 64 0.88 -1.33 22.36
CA SER A 64 -0.38 -1.20 21.63
C SER A 64 -0.29 -0.12 20.58
N ILE A 65 -1.15 -0.25 19.57
CA ILE A 65 -1.36 0.71 18.51
C ILE A 65 -2.86 0.79 18.23
N ASN A 66 -3.37 2.01 18.07
CA ASN A 66 -4.74 2.25 17.63
C ASN A 66 -4.71 3.22 16.46
N VAL A 67 -5.18 2.77 15.31
CA VAL A 67 -5.19 3.53 14.06
C VAL A 67 -6.63 3.70 13.60
N ALA A 68 -7.03 4.94 13.35
CA ALA A 68 -8.25 5.21 12.62
C ALA A 68 -7.93 5.08 11.12
N TYR A 69 -8.27 3.95 10.50
CA TYR A 69 -8.09 3.75 9.06
C TYR A 69 -9.11 4.60 8.29
N PRO A 70 -8.68 5.60 7.51
CA PRO A 70 -9.60 6.39 6.72
C PRO A 70 -10.20 5.56 5.58
N PRO A 71 -11.48 5.78 5.19
CA PRO A 71 -12.15 4.97 4.17
C PRO A 71 -11.43 4.91 2.81
N ILE A 72 -10.61 5.92 2.50
CA ILE A 72 -9.81 5.95 1.27
C ILE A 72 -8.81 4.77 1.18
N MET A 73 -8.44 4.16 2.31
CA MET A 73 -7.57 2.97 2.34
C MET A 73 -8.25 1.69 1.85
N ASP A 74 -9.59 1.66 1.82
CA ASP A 74 -10.39 0.54 1.33
C ASP A 74 -10.76 0.70 -0.16
N SER A 75 -10.25 1.76 -0.81
CA SER A 75 -10.56 2.06 -2.20
C SER A 75 -10.03 0.99 -3.16
N THR A 76 -10.66 0.92 -4.33
CA THR A 76 -10.09 0.19 -5.47
C THR A 76 -9.10 1.07 -6.20
N PHE A 77 -7.91 0.54 -6.48
CA PHE A 77 -6.84 1.22 -7.21
C PHE A 77 -6.73 0.68 -8.63
N ALA A 78 -6.40 1.56 -9.57
CA ALA A 78 -5.96 1.21 -10.92
C ALA A 78 -4.53 1.73 -11.12
N SER A 79 -3.57 0.84 -11.33
CA SER A 79 -2.18 1.20 -11.57
C SER A 79 -1.75 0.89 -12.99
N SER A 80 -1.12 1.85 -13.65
CA SER A 80 -0.40 1.65 -14.91
C SER A 80 1.12 1.75 -14.66
N SER A 81 1.90 1.74 -15.73
CA SER A 81 3.33 2.03 -15.66
C SER A 81 3.61 3.39 -15.02
N ASP A 82 2.77 4.39 -15.29
CA ASP A 82 3.11 5.80 -15.06
C ASP A 82 2.40 6.38 -13.83
N SER A 83 1.18 5.93 -13.55
CA SER A 83 0.38 6.47 -12.45
C SER A 83 -0.50 5.42 -11.78
N THR A 84 -0.90 5.71 -10.55
CA THR A 84 -1.92 4.94 -9.83
C THR A 84 -3.07 5.89 -9.52
N ILE A 85 -4.28 5.44 -9.78
CA ILE A 85 -5.51 6.17 -9.50
C ILE A 85 -6.44 5.40 -8.58
N ILE A 86 -7.33 6.09 -7.89
CA ILE A 86 -8.47 5.53 -7.16
C ILE A 86 -9.67 5.48 -8.10
N ILE A 87 -10.28 4.30 -8.20
CA ILE A 87 -11.55 4.08 -8.89
C ILE A 87 -12.68 4.27 -7.87
N PRO A 88 -13.60 5.21 -8.07
CA PRO A 88 -14.75 5.39 -7.20
C PRO A 88 -15.71 4.23 -7.36
N ASP A 89 -16.33 3.82 -6.25
CA ASP A 89 -17.20 2.64 -6.15
C ASP A 89 -18.40 2.67 -7.11
N THR A 90 -18.78 3.84 -7.60
CA THR A 90 -19.91 4.02 -8.54
C THR A 90 -19.58 3.64 -9.98
N ASN A 91 -18.30 3.48 -10.31
CA ASN A 91 -17.85 3.26 -11.68
C ASN A 91 -17.44 1.80 -11.87
N GLY A 92 -18.25 1.04 -12.60
CA GLY A 92 -17.91 -0.32 -13.00
C GLY A 92 -16.93 -0.32 -14.16
N ILE A 93 -15.97 -1.26 -14.18
CA ILE A 93 -14.98 -1.33 -15.24
C ILE A 93 -15.62 -1.93 -16.51
N PRO A 94 -15.61 -1.23 -17.66
CA PRO A 94 -16.32 -1.64 -18.87
C PRO A 94 -15.84 -2.97 -19.45
N VAL A 95 -14.51 -3.17 -19.44
CA VAL A 95 -13.84 -4.36 -19.96
C VAL A 95 -12.75 -4.77 -18.98
N GLU A 96 -12.80 -6.03 -18.55
CA GLU A 96 -11.82 -6.60 -17.63
C GLU A 96 -11.14 -7.79 -18.29
N CYS A 97 -9.82 -7.80 -18.29
CA CYS A 97 -9.01 -8.91 -18.81
C CYS A 97 -8.41 -9.68 -17.63
N SER A 98 -8.22 -10.99 -17.78
CA SER A 98 -7.68 -11.80 -16.67
C SER A 98 -6.16 -11.64 -16.54
N THR A 99 -5.48 -11.23 -17.61
CA THR A 99 -4.02 -11.07 -17.62
C THR A 99 -3.59 -9.88 -18.47
N LEU A 100 -2.42 -9.32 -18.15
CA LEU A 100 -1.77 -8.26 -18.94
C LEU A 100 -1.58 -8.67 -20.42
N ARG A 101 -1.17 -9.92 -20.66
CA ARG A 101 -0.98 -10.45 -22.01
C ARG A 101 -2.28 -10.48 -22.80
N GLU A 102 -3.39 -10.78 -22.14
CA GLU A 102 -4.71 -10.76 -22.78
C GLU A 102 -5.15 -9.33 -23.08
N ALA A 103 -4.96 -8.39 -22.14
CA ALA A 103 -5.28 -6.98 -22.34
C ALA A 103 -4.54 -6.35 -23.53
N ILE A 104 -3.26 -6.67 -23.71
CA ILE A 104 -2.44 -6.09 -24.79
C ILE A 104 -2.63 -6.86 -26.11
N GLY A 105 -2.59 -8.20 -26.06
CA GLY A 105 -2.52 -9.03 -27.27
C GLY A 105 -3.86 -9.57 -27.76
N ASN A 106 -4.88 -9.59 -26.90
CA ASN A 106 -6.17 -10.25 -27.17
C ASN A 106 -7.36 -9.51 -26.56
N PHE A 107 -7.33 -8.16 -26.51
CA PHE A 107 -8.36 -7.34 -25.87
C PHE A 107 -9.80 -7.71 -26.29
N SER A 108 -9.98 -8.06 -27.57
CA SER A 108 -11.28 -8.48 -28.12
C SER A 108 -11.91 -9.72 -27.47
N ARG A 109 -11.14 -10.50 -26.69
CA ARG A 109 -11.60 -11.66 -25.94
C ARG A 109 -11.97 -11.35 -24.50
N CYS A 110 -11.60 -10.16 -24.01
CA CYS A 110 -11.87 -9.79 -22.63
C CYS A 110 -13.38 -9.62 -22.41
N PRO A 111 -13.93 -10.16 -21.30
CA PRO A 111 -15.32 -9.98 -20.96
C PRO A 111 -15.66 -8.50 -20.81
N THR A 112 -16.74 -8.10 -21.48
CA THR A 112 -17.32 -6.78 -21.38
C THR A 112 -18.43 -6.81 -20.33
N LYS A 113 -18.36 -5.92 -19.34
CA LYS A 113 -19.39 -5.75 -18.32
C LYS A 113 -20.39 -4.63 -18.64
N GLU A 114 -19.97 -3.63 -19.42
CA GLU A 114 -20.85 -2.53 -19.82
C GLU A 114 -21.40 -2.68 -21.25
N LEU A 115 -22.73 -2.60 -21.37
CA LEU A 115 -23.44 -2.64 -22.64
C LEU A 115 -23.70 -1.23 -23.17
N CYS A 116 -23.24 -0.96 -24.39
CA CYS A 116 -23.55 0.28 -25.09
C CYS A 116 -24.97 0.26 -25.65
N SER A 117 -25.70 1.36 -25.51
CA SER A 117 -27.03 1.54 -26.09
C SER A 117 -26.93 2.10 -27.51
N CYS A 118 -27.42 1.36 -28.50
CA CYS A 118 -27.34 1.74 -29.90
C CYS A 118 -28.72 2.00 -30.50
N LEU A 119 -28.87 3.15 -31.15
CA LEU A 119 -30.09 3.54 -31.85
C LEU A 119 -29.81 3.60 -33.34
N SER A 120 -30.70 2.98 -34.12
CA SER A 120 -30.68 3.04 -35.58
C SER A 120 -31.48 4.25 -36.05
N ASN A 121 -30.85 5.15 -36.82
CA ASN A 121 -31.52 6.26 -37.47
C ASN A 121 -31.40 6.10 -39.00
N GLY A 122 -32.29 5.29 -39.58
CA GLY A 122 -32.20 4.91 -40.99
C GLY A 122 -30.94 4.08 -41.28
N ASN A 123 -30.04 4.62 -42.10
CA ASN A 123 -28.78 3.97 -42.48
C ASN A 123 -27.62 4.21 -41.48
N ASN A 124 -27.78 5.08 -40.49
CA ASN A 124 -26.76 5.34 -39.48
C ASN A 124 -27.08 4.64 -38.15
N ILE A 125 -26.06 4.07 -37.52
CA ILE A 125 -26.13 3.52 -36.16
C ILE A 125 -25.37 4.49 -35.25
N ASN A 126 -26.03 4.93 -34.19
CA ASN A 126 -25.40 5.74 -33.15
C ASN A 126 -25.39 4.97 -31.83
N CYS A 127 -24.20 4.62 -31.35
CA CYS A 127 -24.00 3.90 -30.10
C CYS A 127 -23.51 4.87 -29.03
N LYS A 128 -24.17 4.85 -27.87
CA LYS A 128 -23.76 5.57 -26.67
C LYS A 128 -23.40 4.56 -25.59
N CYS A 129 -22.16 4.58 -25.16
CA CYS A 129 -21.67 3.80 -24.03
C CYS A 129 -21.68 4.68 -22.76
N PRO A 130 -21.85 4.08 -21.57
CA PRO A 130 -21.54 4.78 -20.33
C PRO A 130 -20.12 5.33 -20.37
N GLU A 131 -19.94 6.55 -19.88
CA GLU A 131 -18.65 7.22 -19.96
C GLU A 131 -17.82 6.87 -18.72
N MET A 132 -17.11 5.74 -18.77
CA MET A 132 -16.04 5.48 -17.82
C MET A 132 -14.70 5.69 -18.51
N GLN A 133 -14.11 6.87 -18.33
CA GLN A 133 -12.75 7.14 -18.76
C GLN A 133 -11.86 7.29 -17.53
N LEU A 134 -11.08 6.26 -17.22
CA LEU A 134 -10.01 6.33 -16.21
C LEU A 134 -9.08 7.52 -16.48
N GLU A 135 -8.88 7.90 -17.74
CA GLU A 135 -8.17 9.13 -18.13
C GLU A 135 -8.84 10.42 -17.64
N LYS A 136 -10.17 10.51 -17.69
CA LYS A 136 -10.89 11.66 -17.13
C LYS A 136 -10.75 11.69 -15.62
N GLN A 137 -10.74 10.52 -14.99
CA GLN A 137 -10.46 10.42 -13.56
C GLN A 137 -9.07 10.93 -13.27
N HIS A 138 -8.06 10.51 -14.02
CA HIS A 138 -6.67 10.96 -13.87
C HIS A 138 -6.49 12.50 -13.83
N ASN A 139 -7.43 13.27 -14.39
CA ASN A 139 -7.39 14.74 -14.32
C ASN A 139 -8.02 15.33 -13.04
N GLN A 140 -8.57 14.50 -12.15
CA GLN A 140 -9.16 14.93 -10.88
C GLN A 140 -8.10 14.91 -9.76
N LEU A 141 -7.97 16.04 -9.06
CA LEU A 141 -6.97 16.31 -8.00
C LEU A 141 -6.93 15.30 -6.83
N MET A 142 -7.97 14.49 -6.65
CA MET A 142 -8.09 13.50 -5.56
C MET A 142 -8.27 12.07 -6.07
N SER A 143 -7.91 11.82 -7.31
CA SER A 143 -7.97 10.49 -7.91
C SER A 143 -6.59 9.90 -8.16
N VAL A 144 -5.54 10.71 -8.35
CA VAL A 144 -4.20 10.25 -8.70
C VAL A 144 -3.28 10.32 -7.49
N LEU A 145 -2.54 9.24 -7.24
CA LEU A 145 -1.52 9.22 -6.19
C LEU A 145 -0.31 10.09 -6.63
N PRO A 146 0.30 10.85 -5.70
CA PRO A 146 0.06 10.83 -4.26
C PRO A 146 -1.18 11.64 -3.81
N ILE A 147 -1.92 11.10 -2.85
CA ILE A 147 -3.07 11.78 -2.23
C ILE A 147 -2.73 12.11 -0.78
N THR A 148 -2.81 13.38 -0.41
CA THR A 148 -2.57 13.85 0.95
C THR A 148 -3.86 14.41 1.55
N THR A 149 -4.24 13.86 2.70
CA THR A 149 -5.34 14.30 3.54
C THR A 149 -4.79 14.66 4.92
N PRO A 150 -5.57 15.30 5.80
CA PRO A 150 -5.16 15.51 7.19
C PRO A 150 -4.83 14.20 7.92
N GLU A 151 -5.56 13.13 7.61
CA GLU A 151 -5.48 11.84 8.30
C GLU A 151 -4.35 10.94 7.76
N LEU A 152 -4.05 11.03 6.46
CA LEU A 152 -3.02 10.22 5.82
C LEU A 152 -2.44 10.79 4.52
N THR A 153 -1.33 10.21 4.09
CA THR A 153 -0.78 10.35 2.73
C THR A 153 -0.65 9.00 2.05
N LEU A 154 -1.36 8.79 0.94
CA LEU A 154 -1.21 7.63 0.06
C LEU A 154 -0.21 7.93 -1.04
N ILE A 155 0.79 7.05 -1.20
CA ILE A 155 1.82 7.18 -2.24
C ILE A 155 2.05 5.84 -2.93
N ARG A 156 2.39 5.90 -4.22
CA ARG A 156 2.87 4.75 -4.98
C ARG A 156 4.38 4.59 -4.75
N SER A 157 4.82 3.38 -4.44
CA SER A 157 6.23 3.00 -4.33
C SER A 157 6.49 1.76 -5.17
N GLY A 158 6.86 1.96 -6.43
CA GLY A 158 6.98 0.85 -7.39
C GLY A 158 5.61 0.20 -7.66
N THR A 159 5.46 -1.07 -7.26
CA THR A 159 4.19 -1.83 -7.33
C THR A 159 3.37 -1.73 -6.04
N ASP A 160 3.94 -1.16 -4.99
CA ASP A 160 3.33 -1.13 -3.66
C ASP A 160 2.61 0.20 -3.43
N ILE A 161 1.55 0.15 -2.63
CA ILE A 161 0.86 1.33 -2.14
C ILE A 161 1.25 1.52 -0.68
N LEU A 162 1.81 2.70 -0.39
CA LEU A 162 2.19 3.07 0.97
C LEU A 162 1.19 4.07 1.53
N ALA A 163 0.67 3.79 2.72
CA ALA A 163 -0.17 4.70 3.48
C ALA A 163 0.62 5.26 4.67
N LYS A 164 0.84 6.58 4.69
CA LYS A 164 1.42 7.28 5.83
C LYS A 164 0.33 7.85 6.70
N ILE A 165 0.13 7.26 7.87
CA ILE A 165 -0.93 7.66 8.80
C ILE A 165 -0.43 8.80 9.69
N ASN A 166 -1.21 9.88 9.78
CA ASN A 166 -0.90 11.05 10.60
C ASN A 166 -1.67 11.07 11.92
N THR A 167 -2.71 10.25 12.07
CA THR A 167 -3.55 10.18 13.28
C THR A 167 -3.58 8.76 13.85
N TYR A 168 -2.91 8.58 14.98
CA TYR A 168 -2.80 7.29 15.67
C TYR A 168 -2.53 7.48 17.17
N GLU A 169 -2.84 6.48 17.97
CA GLU A 169 -2.40 6.36 19.36
C GLU A 169 -1.42 5.21 19.48
N LEU A 170 -0.25 5.45 20.09
CA LEU A 170 0.81 4.48 20.22
C LEU A 170 1.28 4.40 21.67
N THR A 171 1.27 3.20 22.25
CA THR A 171 1.88 2.95 23.57
C THR A 171 3.21 2.24 23.38
N VAL A 172 4.29 2.92 23.75
CA VAL A 172 5.64 2.35 23.75
C VAL A 172 6.09 2.11 25.19
N VAL A 173 6.51 0.90 25.48
CA VAL A 173 7.11 0.51 26.76
C VAL A 173 8.60 0.37 26.55
N SER A 174 9.40 1.07 27.36
CA SER A 174 10.84 0.90 27.41
C SER A 174 11.27 0.35 28.77
N VAL A 175 12.13 -0.65 28.75
CA VAL A 175 12.73 -1.24 29.97
C VAL A 175 14.23 -1.15 29.82
N GLN A 176 14.88 -0.45 30.75
CA GLN A 176 16.33 -0.33 30.80
C GLN A 176 16.86 -1.04 32.04
N TYR A 177 17.82 -1.95 31.84
CA TYR A 177 18.52 -2.59 32.95
C TYR A 177 19.78 -1.78 33.31
N ILE A 178 19.69 -0.97 34.36
CA ILE A 178 20.85 -0.30 34.95
C ILE A 178 21.52 -1.29 35.90
N PHE A 179 22.45 -2.10 35.38
CA PHE A 179 23.34 -2.85 36.25
C PHE A 179 24.34 -1.85 36.88
N HIS A 180 24.15 -1.53 38.15
CA HIS A 180 25.26 -1.03 38.97
C HIS A 180 26.34 -2.11 38.93
N HIS A 181 27.49 -1.74 38.36
CA HIS A 181 28.68 -2.59 38.27
C HIS A 181 29.11 -2.98 39.69
N TYR A 182 28.72 -4.15 40.15
CA TYR A 182 29.42 -4.86 41.22
C TYR A 182 30.28 -5.92 40.53
N PRO A 183 31.61 -5.91 40.67
CA PRO A 183 32.41 -7.00 40.16
C PRO A 183 32.22 -8.17 41.12
N ASP A 184 31.62 -9.27 40.67
CA ASP A 184 32.44 -10.44 40.33
C ASP A 184 31.66 -11.60 39.69
N VAL A 185 32.41 -12.26 38.80
CA VAL A 185 32.28 -13.54 38.11
C VAL A 185 31.19 -14.56 38.49
N THR A 186 30.52 -15.14 37.47
CA THR A 186 30.86 -16.47 36.88
C THR A 186 29.71 -17.05 36.05
N ASN A 187 30.05 -17.53 34.85
CA ASN A 187 29.49 -18.71 34.16
C ASN A 187 28.00 -18.73 33.77
N ALA A 188 27.72 -18.47 32.49
CA ALA A 188 26.90 -19.35 31.65
C ALA A 188 26.88 -18.87 30.18
N TRP A 189 28.03 -18.93 29.51
CA TRP A 189 28.00 -19.12 28.06
C TRP A 189 27.62 -20.57 27.81
N LYS A 190 26.43 -20.80 27.23
CA LYS A 190 26.14 -22.00 26.44
C LYS A 190 24.93 -21.78 25.53
N ASP A 191 25.27 -21.61 24.26
CA ASP A 191 24.62 -22.20 23.09
C ASP A 191 23.12 -21.96 22.87
N GLN A 192 22.81 -21.03 21.96
CA GLN A 192 21.88 -21.33 20.86
C GLN A 192 22.34 -20.66 19.56
N LYS A 193 23.08 -21.41 18.74
CA LYS A 193 23.22 -21.14 17.31
C LYS A 193 21.92 -21.54 16.62
N GLN A 194 21.14 -20.58 16.09
CA GLN A 194 20.11 -20.88 15.10
C GLN A 194 20.65 -20.67 13.68
N LYS A 195 20.31 -21.65 12.85
CA LYS A 195 20.77 -21.93 11.49
C LYS A 195 19.96 -21.08 10.49
N PRO A 196 20.54 -20.53 9.41
CA PRO A 196 19.76 -19.81 8.41
C PRO A 196 18.99 -20.81 7.54
N ARG A 197 17.70 -20.58 7.33
CA ARG A 197 16.89 -21.29 6.31
C ARG A 197 16.70 -20.36 5.13
N ALA A 198 17.04 -20.89 3.96
CA ALA A 198 17.01 -20.20 2.68
C ALA A 198 15.58 -19.93 2.18
N ASN A 199 15.47 -18.77 1.53
CA ASN A 199 14.63 -18.40 0.38
C ASN A 199 13.32 -19.15 0.12
N GLN A 200 12.25 -18.37 0.09
CA GLN A 200 11.17 -18.57 -0.87
C GLN A 200 10.88 -17.24 -1.57
N LYS A 201 11.26 -17.17 -2.86
CA LYS A 201 10.84 -16.11 -3.78
C LYS A 201 9.35 -16.32 -4.08
N SER A 202 8.50 -15.39 -3.66
CA SER A 202 7.19 -15.17 -4.27
C SER A 202 7.31 -13.99 -5.25
N LEU A 203 6.66 -14.11 -6.40
CA LEU A 203 6.48 -13.00 -7.35
C LEU A 203 5.71 -11.86 -6.68
N PRO A 204 5.91 -10.60 -7.10
CA PRO A 204 5.26 -9.46 -6.46
C PRO A 204 3.76 -9.49 -6.77
N SER A 205 2.96 -9.79 -5.75
CA SER A 205 1.65 -9.16 -5.59
C SER A 205 1.87 -7.73 -5.12
N SER A 206 1.10 -6.77 -5.63
CA SER A 206 1.04 -5.41 -5.10
C SER A 206 0.85 -5.47 -3.60
N ASN A 207 1.85 -5.06 -2.81
CA ASN A 207 1.76 -5.12 -1.36
C ASN A 207 1.31 -3.75 -0.83
N CYS A 208 0.28 -3.77 0.00
CA CYS A 208 -0.18 -2.58 0.70
C CYS A 208 0.53 -2.50 2.05
N ILE A 209 1.28 -1.41 2.27
CA ILE A 209 2.09 -1.21 3.47
C ILE A 209 1.65 0.11 4.11
N ALA A 210 1.19 0.04 5.35
CA ALA A 210 0.96 1.22 6.15
C ALA A 210 2.25 1.53 6.91
N ALA A 211 2.91 2.63 6.58
CA ALA A 211 4.15 3.07 7.21
C ALA A 211 3.89 4.33 8.02
N GLN A 212 4.14 4.30 9.32
CA GLN A 212 3.91 5.46 10.18
C GLN A 212 5.14 6.35 10.20
N GLY A 213 5.01 7.58 9.72
CA GLY A 213 6.07 8.58 9.74
C GLY A 213 5.93 9.50 10.96
N LEU A 214 6.98 9.59 11.76
CA LEU A 214 7.17 10.72 12.69
C LEU A 214 7.75 11.90 11.89
N SER A 215 6.92 12.86 11.48
CA SER A 215 7.41 14.20 11.11
C SER A 215 7.46 15.05 12.37
N HIS A 216 8.69 15.35 12.81
CA HIS A 216 8.98 16.37 13.81
C HIS A 216 8.70 17.78 13.28
#